data_AF-A0A077NDX7-F1
#
_entry.id   AF-A0A077NDX7-F1
#
_cell.length_a   1.000
_cell.length_b   1.000
_cell.length_c   1.000
_cell.angle_alpha   90.00
_cell.angle_beta   90.00
_cell.angle_gamma   90.00
#
_symmetry.space_group_name_H-M   'P 1'
#
loop_
_entity.id
_entity.type
_entity.pdbx_description
1 polymer ?
#
loop_
_entity_poly.entity_id
_entity_poly.type
_entity_poly.pdbx_seq_one_letter_code
_entity_poly.pdbx_strand_id
1 'polypeptide(L)'
;MKIAILRRNGLGDLICTIPLIKSLQRKHPNSKISVFIYNGNYDLANKICPDINIIIIPKGNKYLSIFKTALKFRKEHFDIAISAKPSPMKLNNLFLWLLGAKMRYAVVSATQWHSKLINHPTTLENILGYHQALKILRTFSPDEKKLSTDFFPVITPNNKYNKNNQEYPLILFSVSVMTPKGCNDVFQYTRQ
;
A
#
# COMPACT_ATOMS: atom_id res chain seq x y z
N MET A 1 -15.15 -11.11 -8.03
CA MET A 1 -13.78 -10.74 -8.44
C MET A 1 -12.83 -10.83 -7.26
N LYS A 2 -11.63 -11.40 -7.43
CA LYS A 2 -10.61 -11.50 -6.39
C LYS A 2 -9.41 -10.61 -6.72
N ILE A 3 -9.03 -9.75 -5.78
CA ILE A 3 -7.94 -8.78 -5.94
C ILE A 3 -6.84 -9.07 -4.92
N ALA A 4 -5.59 -9.14 -5.38
CA ALA A 4 -4.41 -9.23 -4.54
C ALA A 4 -3.64 -7.90 -4.55
N ILE A 5 -3.25 -7.41 -3.38
CA ILE A 5 -2.37 -6.25 -3.25
C ILE A 5 -1.11 -6.68 -2.52
N LEU A 6 0.06 -6.41 -3.09
CA LEU A 6 1.35 -6.72 -2.48
C LEU A 6 1.99 -5.47 -1.88
N ARG A 7 2.15 -5.42 -0.55
CA ARG A 7 2.84 -4.33 0.16
C ARG A 7 3.80 -4.86 1.24
N ARG A 8 5.09 -4.92 0.90
CA ARG A 8 6.14 -5.56 1.72
C ARG A 8 7.08 -4.60 2.46
N ASN A 9 6.78 -3.31 2.43
CA ASN A 9 7.65 -2.31 3.03
C ASN A 9 7.17 -1.94 4.44
N GLY A 10 7.75 -0.92 5.08
CA GLY A 10 7.40 -0.52 6.45
C GLY A 10 5.99 0.06 6.61
N LEU A 11 5.68 0.49 7.84
CA LEU A 11 4.34 0.94 8.24
C LEU A 11 3.84 2.16 7.45
N GLY A 12 4.67 3.22 7.29
CA GLY A 12 4.27 4.41 6.52
C GLY A 12 3.97 4.10 5.06
N ASP A 13 4.67 3.10 4.52
CA ASP A 13 4.44 2.58 3.19
C ASP A 13 3.07 1.86 3.10
N LEU A 14 2.67 1.12 4.12
CA LEU A 14 1.32 0.53 4.21
C LEU A 14 0.23 1.62 4.27
N ILE A 15 0.43 2.69 5.04
CA ILE A 15 -0.51 3.82 5.12
C ILE A 15 -0.75 4.43 3.73
N CYS A 16 0.31 4.61 2.94
CA CYS A 16 0.21 5.10 1.57
C CYS A 16 -0.57 4.16 0.61
N THR A 17 -0.87 2.93 1.02
CA THR A 17 -1.64 1.96 0.23
C THR A 17 -3.15 2.05 0.48
N ILE A 18 -3.58 2.73 1.55
CA ILE A 18 -5.00 2.85 1.93
C ILE A 18 -5.84 3.50 0.82
N PRO A 19 -5.41 4.57 0.13
CA PRO A 19 -6.25 5.16 -0.92
C PRO A 19 -6.48 4.24 -2.10
N LEU A 20 -5.51 3.39 -2.45
CA LEU A 20 -5.69 2.36 -3.46
C LEU A 20 -6.76 1.35 -3.02
N ILE A 21 -6.67 0.88 -1.77
CA ILE A 21 -7.63 -0.06 -1.19
C ILE A 21 -9.06 0.51 -1.21
N LYS A 22 -9.26 1.72 -0.66
CA LYS A 22 -10.58 2.35 -0.61
C LYS A 22 -11.14 2.64 -2.01
N SER A 23 -10.29 3.05 -2.95
CA SER A 23 -10.69 3.22 -4.35
C SER A 23 -11.16 1.92 -4.98
N LEU A 24 -10.48 0.80 -4.72
CA LEU A 24 -10.89 -0.53 -5.19
C LEU A 24 -12.20 -1.00 -4.57
N GLN A 25 -12.40 -0.80 -3.26
CA GLN A 25 -13.68 -1.11 -2.60
C GLN A 25 -14.82 -0.30 -3.22
N ARG A 26 -14.60 0.98 -3.52
CA ARG A 26 -15.61 1.85 -4.15
C ARG A 26 -15.90 1.44 -5.60
N LYS A 27 -14.87 1.17 -6.41
CA LYS A 27 -15.02 0.77 -7.82
C LYS A 27 -15.56 -0.66 -7.96
N HIS A 28 -15.29 -1.52 -6.98
CA HIS A 28 -15.65 -2.93 -6.98
C HIS A 28 -16.18 -3.38 -5.60
N PRO A 29 -17.40 -2.99 -5.20
CA PRO A 29 -17.93 -3.22 -3.86
C PRO A 29 -18.04 -4.70 -3.48
N ASN A 30 -18.27 -5.58 -4.45
CA ASN A 30 -18.40 -7.03 -4.25
C ASN A 30 -17.07 -7.79 -4.43
N SER A 31 -15.94 -7.09 -4.49
CA SER A 31 -14.64 -7.74 -4.66
C SER A 31 -14.08 -8.25 -3.34
N LYS A 32 -13.42 -9.41 -3.38
CA LYS A 32 -12.64 -9.91 -2.25
C LYS A 32 -11.20 -9.41 -2.39
N ILE A 33 -10.78 -8.55 -1.48
CA ILE A 33 -9.44 -7.96 -1.47
C ILE A 33 -8.58 -8.70 -0.46
N SER A 34 -7.43 -9.20 -0.92
CA SER A 34 -6.39 -9.81 -0.09
C SER A 34 -5.12 -8.97 -0.14
N VAL A 35 -4.59 -8.57 1.02
CA VAL A 35 -3.37 -7.74 1.11
C VAL A 35 -2.23 -8.55 1.70
N PHE A 36 -1.17 -8.74 0.92
CA PHE A 36 0.03 -9.46 1.30
C PHE A 36 1.05 -8.51 1.92
N ILE A 37 1.34 -8.70 3.21
CA ILE A 37 2.22 -7.84 4.01
C ILE A 37 3.28 -8.65 4.77
N TYR A 38 4.30 -7.98 5.29
CA TYR A 38 5.15 -8.56 6.32
C TYR A 38 4.52 -8.44 7.71
N ASN A 39 4.89 -9.37 8.60
CA ASN A 39 4.33 -9.50 9.95
C ASN A 39 4.34 -8.19 10.76
N GLY A 40 5.37 -7.35 10.62
CA GLY A 40 5.49 -6.09 11.35
C GLY A 40 4.39 -5.07 11.05
N ASN A 41 3.64 -5.26 9.96
CA ASN A 41 2.53 -4.37 9.58
C ASN A 41 1.15 -4.91 9.96
N TYR A 42 1.06 -6.10 10.55
CA TYR A 42 -0.21 -6.79 10.78
C TYR A 42 -1.16 -6.00 11.68
N ASP A 43 -0.67 -5.55 12.85
CA ASP A 43 -1.51 -4.83 13.81
C ASP A 43 -2.08 -3.53 13.23
N LEU A 44 -1.29 -2.83 12.42
CA LEU A 44 -1.73 -1.61 11.74
C LEU A 44 -2.74 -1.94 10.63
N ALA A 45 -2.45 -2.95 9.80
CA ALA A 45 -3.33 -3.35 8.71
C ALA A 45 -4.71 -3.76 9.24
N ASN A 46 -4.75 -4.56 10.31
CA ASN A 46 -5.97 -5.05 10.92
C ASN A 46 -6.83 -3.92 11.51
N LYS A 47 -6.21 -2.87 12.04
CA LYS A 47 -6.92 -1.71 12.59
C LYS A 47 -7.45 -0.76 11.51
N ILE A 48 -6.68 -0.53 10.45
CA ILE A 48 -7.03 0.45 9.41
C ILE A 48 -8.00 -0.15 8.37
N CYS A 49 -7.88 -1.45 8.11
CA CYS A 49 -8.64 -2.14 7.07
C CYS A 49 -9.25 -3.45 7.63
N PRO A 50 -10.19 -3.37 8.59
CA PRO A 50 -10.73 -4.56 9.26
C PRO A 50 -11.45 -5.52 8.31
N ASP A 51 -12.07 -5.00 7.25
CA ASP A 51 -12.88 -5.80 6.31
C ASP A 51 -12.02 -6.49 5.21
N ILE A 52 -10.70 -6.47 5.34
CA ILE A 52 -9.78 -6.93 4.31
C ILE A 52 -9.03 -8.17 4.77
N ASN A 53 -8.91 -9.14 3.87
CA ASN A 53 -8.16 -10.36 4.15
C ASN A 53 -6.65 -10.06 4.17
N ILE A 54 -6.06 -9.97 5.35
CA ILE A 54 -4.63 -9.73 5.52
C ILE A 54 -3.86 -11.05 5.49
N ILE A 55 -2.91 -11.18 4.56
CA ILE A 55 -2.06 -12.36 4.39
C ILE A 55 -0.64 -12.00 4.79
N ILE A 56 -0.12 -12.67 5.82
CA ILE A 56 1.25 -12.47 6.28
C ILE A 56 2.21 -13.31 5.44
N ILE A 57 3.20 -12.66 4.86
CA ILE A 57 4.35 -13.31 4.22
C ILE A 57 5.32 -13.73 5.34
N PRO A 58 5.65 -15.03 5.46
CA PRO A 58 6.53 -15.52 6.53
C PRO A 58 7.89 -14.84 6.54
N LYS A 59 8.44 -14.64 7.75
CA LYS A 59 9.83 -14.21 7.93
C LYS A 59 10.79 -15.32 7.46
N GLY A 60 11.99 -14.93 7.06
CA GLY A 60 13.04 -15.83 6.58
C GLY A 60 13.65 -15.34 5.27
N ASN A 61 14.18 -16.26 4.46
CA ASN A 61 14.74 -15.91 3.16
C ASN A 61 13.68 -15.21 2.29
N LYS A 62 13.97 -13.98 1.87
CA LYS A 62 13.05 -13.09 1.14
C LYS A 62 12.54 -13.71 -0.16
N TYR A 63 13.35 -14.51 -0.85
CA TYR A 63 12.95 -15.14 -2.11
C TYR A 63 12.10 -16.37 -1.85
N LEU A 64 12.53 -17.23 -0.93
CA LEU A 64 11.83 -18.48 -0.61
C LEU A 64 10.45 -18.22 -0.01
N SER A 65 10.34 -17.27 0.93
CA SER A 65 9.07 -16.87 1.54
C SER A 65 8.08 -16.36 0.50
N ILE A 66 8.54 -15.53 -0.43
CA ILE A 66 7.73 -14.98 -1.52
C ILE A 66 7.27 -16.07 -2.49
N PHE A 67 8.18 -16.95 -2.90
CA PHE A 67 7.88 -18.05 -3.81
C PHE A 67 6.86 -19.02 -3.20
N LYS A 68 7.11 -19.49 -1.96
CA LYS A 68 6.20 -20.38 -1.23
C LYS A 68 4.83 -19.74 -1.03
N THR A 69 4.79 -18.46 -0.67
CA THR A 69 3.52 -17.74 -0.48
C THR A 69 2.76 -17.58 -1.80
N ALA A 70 3.44 -17.16 -2.87
CA ALA A 70 2.80 -16.99 -4.18
C ALA A 70 2.19 -18.30 -4.68
N LEU A 71 2.93 -19.41 -4.61
CA LEU A 71 2.43 -20.71 -5.02
C LEU A 71 1.28 -21.22 -4.13
N LYS A 72 1.38 -21.05 -2.81
CA LYS A 72 0.32 -21.42 -1.85
C LYS A 72 -1.00 -20.75 -2.20
N PHE A 73 -0.96 -19.47 -2.59
CA PHE A 73 -2.14 -18.67 -2.91
C PHE A 73 -2.48 -18.63 -4.41
N ARG A 74 -1.71 -19.29 -5.27
CA ARG A 74 -2.00 -19.36 -6.72
C ARG A 74 -3.35 -20.02 -7.01
N LYS A 75 -3.71 -21.03 -6.21
CA LYS A 75 -5.01 -21.72 -6.27
C LYS A 75 -6.22 -20.83 -5.99
N GLU A 76 -6.00 -19.61 -5.48
CA GLU A 76 -7.10 -18.66 -5.28
C GLU A 76 -7.61 -18.07 -6.58
N HIS A 77 -6.85 -18.16 -7.68
CA HIS A 77 -7.21 -17.64 -9.00
C HIS A 77 -7.59 -16.15 -8.95
N PHE A 78 -6.65 -15.31 -8.52
CA PHE A 78 -6.84 -13.85 -8.50
C PHE A 78 -7.11 -13.30 -9.91
N ASP A 79 -8.10 -12.43 -10.04
CA ASP A 79 -8.37 -11.73 -11.30
C ASP A 79 -7.36 -10.60 -11.48
N ILE A 80 -7.08 -9.88 -10.39
CA ILE A 80 -6.20 -8.71 -10.37
C ILE A 80 -5.12 -8.90 -9.29
N ALA A 81 -3.88 -8.59 -9.61
CA ALA A 81 -2.81 -8.42 -8.63
C ALA A 81 -2.06 -7.10 -8.85
N ILE A 82 -1.87 -6.34 -7.78
CA ILE A 82 -1.30 -4.99 -7.82
C ILE A 82 -0.08 -4.93 -6.90
N SER A 83 1.05 -4.48 -7.44
CA SER A 83 2.23 -4.15 -6.64
C SER A 83 2.07 -2.73 -6.13
N ALA A 84 1.73 -2.58 -4.85
CA ALA A 84 1.61 -1.28 -4.18
C ALA A 84 3.00 -0.71 -3.85
N LYS A 85 3.89 -0.59 -4.85
CA LYS A 85 5.18 0.07 -4.71
C LYS A 85 5.35 1.02 -5.89
N PRO A 86 5.58 2.32 -5.64
CA PRO A 86 5.66 3.33 -6.68
C PRO A 86 7.01 3.35 -7.40
N SER A 87 7.73 2.22 -7.40
CA SER A 87 8.99 2.04 -8.12
C SER A 87 9.17 0.60 -8.59
N PRO A 88 9.90 0.37 -9.70
CA PRO A 88 10.11 -0.95 -10.25
C PRO A 88 10.80 -1.89 -9.24
N MET A 89 10.26 -3.10 -9.07
CA MET A 89 10.85 -4.08 -8.15
C MET A 89 10.71 -5.52 -8.66
N LYS A 90 11.83 -6.12 -9.05
CA LYS A 90 11.91 -7.47 -9.66
C LYS A 90 11.10 -8.51 -8.90
N LEU A 91 11.30 -8.56 -7.58
CA LEU A 91 10.68 -9.58 -6.74
C LEU A 91 9.18 -9.36 -6.52
N ASN A 92 8.67 -8.13 -6.63
CA ASN A 92 7.23 -7.89 -6.64
C ASN A 92 6.61 -8.39 -7.95
N ASN A 93 7.24 -8.05 -9.08
CA ASN A 93 6.73 -8.47 -10.39
C ASN A 93 6.72 -10.00 -10.52
N LEU A 94 7.77 -10.66 -10.03
CA LEU A 94 7.84 -12.11 -9.96
C LEU A 94 6.74 -12.70 -9.06
N PHE A 95 6.46 -12.10 -7.90
CA PHE A 95 5.38 -12.55 -7.04
C PHE A 95 4.01 -12.45 -7.73
N LEU A 96 3.71 -11.31 -8.35
CA LEU A 96 2.46 -11.09 -9.10
C LEU A 96 2.27 -12.15 -10.19
N TRP A 97 3.34 -12.48 -10.91
CA TRP A 97 3.32 -13.51 -11.95
C TRP A 97 3.18 -14.93 -11.39
N LEU A 98 3.93 -15.27 -10.33
CA LEU A 98 3.83 -16.59 -9.66
C LEU A 98 2.45 -16.82 -9.05
N LEU A 99 1.81 -15.77 -8.53
CA LEU A 99 0.45 -15.79 -8.02
C LEU A 99 -0.57 -16.14 -9.12
N GLY A 100 -0.20 -16.02 -10.39
CA GLY A 100 -1.02 -16.43 -11.53
C GLY A 100 -2.21 -15.52 -11.80
N ALA A 101 -2.15 -14.25 -11.36
CA ALA A 101 -3.26 -13.33 -11.56
C ALA A 101 -3.43 -12.95 -13.03
N LYS A 102 -4.67 -12.84 -13.51
CA LYS A 102 -4.96 -12.53 -14.92
C LYS A 102 -4.43 -11.15 -15.31
N MET A 103 -4.76 -10.13 -14.52
CA MET A 103 -4.26 -8.76 -14.68
C MET A 103 -3.25 -8.44 -13.59
N ARG A 104 -2.08 -7.95 -13.98
CA ARG A 104 -0.94 -7.67 -13.10
C ARG A 104 -0.51 -6.22 -13.32
N TYR A 105 -0.72 -5.41 -12.29
CA TYR A 105 -0.44 -3.97 -12.29
C TYR A 105 0.81 -3.68 -11.45
N ALA A 106 1.79 -3.01 -12.05
CA ALA A 106 2.98 -2.59 -11.32
C ALA A 106 3.66 -1.42 -12.04
N VAL A 107 4.40 -0.62 -11.26
CA VAL A 107 5.36 0.32 -11.83
C VAL A 107 6.53 -0.47 -12.41
N VAL A 108 6.91 -0.18 -13.65
CA VAL A 108 7.98 -0.87 -14.38
C VAL A 108 8.97 0.11 -14.98
N SER A 109 10.16 -0.40 -15.31
CA SER A 109 11.12 0.28 -16.17
C SER A 109 11.27 -0.50 -17.48
N ALA A 110 11.25 0.19 -18.62
CA ALA A 110 11.28 -0.45 -19.94
C ALA A 110 12.54 -1.30 -20.17
N THR A 111 13.64 -0.97 -19.49
CA THR A 111 14.93 -1.66 -19.65
C THR A 111 15.02 -2.99 -18.89
N GLN A 112 14.07 -3.28 -17.99
CA GLN A 112 14.17 -4.43 -17.08
C GLN A 112 13.36 -5.63 -17.58
N TRP A 113 13.99 -6.82 -17.60
CA TRP A 113 13.36 -8.06 -18.07
C TRP A 113 12.06 -8.41 -17.33
N HIS A 114 11.99 -8.13 -16.02
CA HIS A 114 10.84 -8.46 -15.17
C HIS A 114 9.62 -7.56 -15.44
N SER A 115 9.76 -6.56 -16.31
CA SER A 115 8.63 -5.76 -16.81
C SER A 115 7.72 -6.60 -17.72
N LYS A 116 8.28 -7.59 -18.44
CA LYS A 116 7.50 -8.53 -19.27
C LYS A 116 6.55 -9.42 -18.46
N LEU A 117 6.79 -9.56 -17.15
CA LEU A 117 5.91 -10.29 -16.24
C LEU A 117 4.61 -9.53 -15.94
N ILE A 118 4.55 -8.23 -16.26
CA ILE A 118 3.45 -7.31 -15.94
C ILE A 118 2.74 -6.97 -17.24
N ASN A 119 1.43 -7.25 -17.31
CA ASN A 119 0.62 -6.97 -18.49
C ASN A 119 -0.14 -5.63 -18.41
N HIS A 120 -0.22 -5.01 -17.24
CA HIS A 120 -0.68 -3.63 -17.07
C HIS A 120 0.43 -2.76 -16.44
N PRO A 121 1.47 -2.43 -17.20
CA PRO A 121 2.59 -1.64 -16.71
C PRO A 121 2.22 -0.16 -16.50
N THR A 122 2.78 0.45 -15.45
CA THR A 122 2.80 1.91 -15.27
C THR A 122 4.25 2.39 -15.36
N THR A 123 4.55 3.38 -16.20
CA THR A 123 5.89 3.95 -16.29
C THR A 123 6.15 4.93 -15.15
N LEU A 124 7.42 5.11 -14.78
CA LEU A 124 7.78 6.05 -13.71
C LEU A 124 7.44 7.50 -14.07
N GLU A 125 7.54 7.87 -15.35
CA GLU A 125 7.20 9.18 -15.89
C GLU A 125 5.73 9.55 -15.61
N ASN A 126 4.81 8.60 -15.78
CA ASN A 126 3.37 8.80 -15.58
C ASN A 126 2.95 9.10 -14.13
N ILE A 127 3.85 8.81 -13.18
CA ILE A 127 3.62 8.99 -11.75
C ILE A 127 4.62 9.97 -11.13
N LEU A 128 5.53 10.55 -11.91
CA LEU A 128 6.49 11.53 -11.42
C LEU A 128 5.77 12.77 -10.88
N GLY A 129 6.35 13.43 -9.88
CA GLY A 129 5.78 14.63 -9.26
C GLY A 129 4.65 14.39 -8.25
N TYR A 130 4.02 13.21 -8.22
CA TYR A 130 2.95 12.92 -7.27
C TYR A 130 3.46 12.40 -5.91
N HIS A 131 2.67 12.62 -4.85
CA HIS A 131 2.90 12.01 -3.54
C HIS A 131 2.79 10.48 -3.62
N GLN A 132 3.51 9.76 -2.74
CA GLN A 132 3.64 8.30 -2.78
C GLN A 132 2.30 7.57 -2.83
N ALA A 133 1.32 8.01 -2.05
CA ALA A 133 -0.02 7.41 -2.02
C ALA A 133 -0.76 7.56 -3.36
N LEU A 134 -0.63 8.71 -4.02
CA LEU A 134 -1.24 8.94 -5.33
C LEU A 134 -0.50 8.18 -6.43
N LYS A 135 0.83 8.05 -6.36
CA LYS A 135 1.61 7.19 -7.26
C LYS A 135 1.11 5.74 -7.24
N ILE A 136 0.84 5.21 -6.04
CA ILE A 136 0.32 3.85 -5.85
C ILE A 136 -1.09 3.73 -6.46
N LEU A 137 -1.99 4.69 -6.19
CA LEU A 137 -3.33 4.69 -6.78
C LEU A 137 -3.28 4.73 -8.32
N ARG A 138 -2.43 5.59 -8.88
CA ARG A 138 -2.22 5.74 -10.33
C ARG A 138 -1.67 4.49 -11.02
N THR A 139 -1.12 3.54 -10.26
CA THR A 139 -0.71 2.24 -10.81
C THR A 139 -1.90 1.39 -11.26
N PHE A 140 -3.08 1.62 -10.67
CA PHE A 140 -4.34 0.97 -11.06
C PHE A 140 -5.30 1.93 -11.79
N SER A 141 -5.30 3.22 -11.43
CA SER A 141 -6.20 4.23 -11.99
C SER A 141 -5.39 5.43 -12.51
N PRO A 142 -4.84 5.36 -13.73
CA PRO A 142 -3.88 6.33 -14.26
C PRO A 142 -4.44 7.73 -14.46
N ASP A 143 -5.77 7.90 -14.50
CA ASP A 143 -6.42 9.20 -14.71
C ASP A 143 -6.60 10.00 -13.41
N GLU A 144 -6.34 9.39 -12.25
CA GLU A 144 -6.53 10.03 -10.94
C GLU A 144 -5.47 11.11 -10.71
N LYS A 145 -5.90 12.38 -10.67
CA LYS A 145 -5.01 13.54 -10.46
C LYS A 145 -4.87 13.96 -9.00
N LYS A 146 -5.81 13.57 -8.13
CA LYS A 146 -5.84 13.95 -6.71
C LYS A 146 -6.42 12.79 -5.89
N LEU A 147 -6.03 12.70 -4.62
CA LEU A 147 -6.65 11.81 -3.66
C LEU A 147 -7.92 12.45 -3.09
N SER A 148 -9.04 11.72 -3.10
CA SER A 148 -10.22 12.11 -2.33
C SER A 148 -9.88 12.16 -0.85
N THR A 149 -10.41 13.15 -0.14
CA THR A 149 -10.21 13.30 1.32
C THR A 149 -10.71 12.08 2.09
N ASP A 150 -11.78 11.45 1.60
CA ASP A 150 -12.40 10.27 2.22
C ASP A 150 -11.48 9.04 2.17
N PHE A 151 -10.44 9.08 1.34
CA PHE A 151 -9.46 8.01 1.22
C PHE A 151 -8.36 8.07 2.27
N PHE A 152 -8.23 9.18 3.01
CA PHE A 152 -7.25 9.27 4.07
C PHE A 152 -7.65 8.44 5.30
N PRO A 153 -6.67 7.94 6.08
CA PRO A 153 -6.96 7.38 7.39
C PRO A 153 -7.46 8.48 8.32
N VAL A 154 -8.51 8.19 9.08
CA VAL A 154 -9.06 9.08 10.10
C VAL A 154 -8.69 8.51 11.47
N ILE A 155 -8.02 9.31 12.29
CA ILE A 155 -7.76 8.98 13.69
C ILE A 155 -8.96 9.52 14.48
N THR A 156 -9.80 8.62 15.00
CA THR A 156 -10.90 9.02 15.89
C THR A 156 -10.44 8.81 17.33
N PRO A 157 -10.29 9.89 18.14
CA PRO A 157 -9.94 9.73 19.55
C PRO A 157 -11.02 8.93 20.27
N ASN A 158 -10.61 7.99 21.11
CA ASN A 158 -11.53 7.18 21.89
C ASN A 158 -11.97 8.02 23.10
N ASN A 159 -13.19 8.57 23.08
CA ASN A 159 -13.76 9.44 24.13
C ASN A 159 -13.96 8.76 25.51
N LYS A 160 -13.27 7.64 25.78
CA LYS A 160 -13.23 6.98 27.09
C LYS A 160 -12.24 7.62 28.06
N TYR A 161 -11.58 8.72 27.70
CA TYR A 161 -10.86 9.54 28.66
C TYR A 161 -11.86 10.30 29.53
N ASN A 162 -11.78 10.07 30.85
CA ASN A 162 -12.60 10.72 31.86
C ASN A 162 -12.64 12.24 31.62
N LYS A 163 -13.86 12.79 31.55
CA LYS A 163 -14.18 14.23 31.43
C LYS A 163 -13.60 15.13 32.54
N ASN A 164 -12.83 14.59 33.48
CA ASN A 164 -12.45 15.27 34.72
C ASN A 164 -11.09 15.99 34.66
N ASN A 165 -10.29 15.83 33.61
CA ASN A 165 -9.11 16.67 33.36
C ASN A 165 -9.20 17.25 31.95
N GLN A 166 -9.41 18.57 31.84
CA GLN A 166 -9.40 19.34 30.60
C GLN A 166 -7.97 19.52 30.04
N GLU A 167 -7.22 18.43 29.89
CA GLU A 167 -5.97 18.46 29.14
C GLU A 167 -6.16 17.63 27.86
N TYR A 168 -6.37 18.33 26.75
CA TYR A 168 -6.36 17.70 25.43
C TYR A 168 -4.94 17.15 25.18
N PRO A 169 -4.80 15.89 24.74
CA PRO A 169 -3.48 15.34 24.46
C PRO A 169 -2.81 16.17 23.37
N LEU A 170 -1.68 16.81 23.69
CA LEU A 170 -0.85 17.49 22.70
C LEU A 170 -0.13 16.43 21.86
N ILE A 171 -0.53 16.28 20.61
CA ILE A 171 0.16 15.39 19.68
C ILE A 171 1.20 16.21 18.91
N LEU A 172 2.48 15.97 19.19
CA LEU A 172 3.59 16.55 18.46
C LEU A 172 3.92 15.66 17.27
N PHE A 173 3.69 16.16 16.06
CA PHE A 173 4.24 15.56 14.85
C PHE A 173 5.53 16.28 14.49
N SER A 174 6.66 15.57 14.59
CA SER A 174 7.89 15.98 13.92
C SER A 174 7.90 15.33 12.54
N VAL A 175 7.89 16.16 11.50
CA VAL A 175 8.04 15.70 10.13
C VAL A 175 9.40 16.18 9.64
N SER A 176 10.32 15.23 9.49
CA SER A 176 11.64 15.51 8.92
C SER A 176 11.63 15.26 7.42
N VAL A 177 11.97 16.28 6.65
CA VAL A 177 12.12 16.15 5.19
C VAL A 177 13.61 16.16 4.87
N MET A 178 14.12 15.01 4.47
CA MET A 178 15.51 14.88 4.04
C MET A 178 15.67 15.51 2.65
N THR A 179 16.32 16.66 2.58
CA THR A 179 16.63 17.35 1.33
C THR A 179 18.10 17.12 0.95
N PRO A 180 18.50 17.29 -0.32
CA PRO A 180 19.91 17.21 -0.71
C PRO A 180 20.84 18.17 0.04
N LYS A 181 20.30 19.20 0.70
CA LYS A 181 21.03 20.23 1.46
C LYS A 181 21.05 19.98 2.98
N GLY A 182 20.46 18.90 3.48
CA GLY A 182 20.39 18.58 4.91
C GLY A 182 18.99 18.19 5.40
N CYS A 183 18.92 17.92 6.71
CA CYS A 183 17.70 17.52 7.42
C CYS A 183 17.00 18.77 7.96
N ASN A 184 15.81 19.09 7.45
CA ASN A 184 14.98 20.16 8.00
C ASN A 184 13.82 19.53 8.76
N ASP A 185 13.77 19.76 10.06
CA ASP A 185 12.66 19.32 10.90
C ASP A 185 11.59 20.41 10.92
N VAL A 186 10.37 20.02 10.55
CA VAL A 186 9.18 20.88 10.66
C VAL A 186 8.29 20.28 11.74
N PHE A 187 8.10 21.04 12.82
CA PHE A 187 7.14 20.70 13.87
C PHE A 187 5.79 21.32 13.51
N GLN A 188 4.76 20.48 13.39
CA GLN A 188 3.38 20.96 13.27
C GLN A 188 2.62 20.63 14.55
N TYR A 189 2.00 21.66 15.13
CA TYR A 189 1.14 21.57 16.29
C TYR A 189 -0.31 21.49 15.83
N THR A 190 -1.03 20.48 16.28
CA THR A 190 -2.50 20.46 16.17
C THR A 190 -3.06 20.25 17.57
N ARG A 191 -3.81 21.25 18.05
CA ARG A 191 -4.73 21.06 19.18
C ARG A 191 -6.02 20.50 18.59
N GLN A 192 -6.43 19.31 19.02
CA GLN A 192 -7.75 18.75 18.71
C GLN A 192 -8.75 19.18 19.77
#